data_AF-A0A396GZ20-F1
#
_entry.id   AF-A0A396GZ20-F1
#
_cell.length_a   1.000
_cell.length_b   1.000
_cell.length_c   1.000
_cell.angle_alpha   90.00
_cell.angle_beta   90.00
_cell.angle_gamma   90.00
#
_symmetry.space_group_name_H-M   'P 1'
#
loop_
_entity.id
_entity.type
_entity.pdbx_description
1 polymer ?
#
loop_
_entity_poly.entity_id
_entity_poly.type
_entity_poly.pdbx_seq_one_letter_code
_entity_poly.pdbx_strand_id
1 'polypeptide(L)'
;MVLYNFGEKLYSGLVTTMTSHLREIARSLEDTQGISFLEEFNTKWNDYNKSLAFLRDILRYMERTYIPSTKKTPVYELGLNLWRENVIYSNQIRTRLSNTLLEFVFKERAGEDVNRELIRNVTKMLIDLGPSVYEQEFETPFLQVLAESYKAESEKYIECCDCEDYLKKVERCLTEETDRIHYLDPKTEKKIINAIEKEMIENPMLRLINMENSGFVNMLCGNKYEDLERMYNLFRRVPDGLLKIQEAMISHIRVSVDKLVTDPKRLEDPVEFLQRLLDDKDKYDKIINMAFSNDKFLRNAFNSLFEFFTNLKLEKALKLEAF
;
A
#
# COMPACT_ATOMS: atom_id res chain seq x y z
N MET A 1 -24.47 30.73 37.69
CA MET A 1 -23.57 31.71 37.02
C MET A 1 -24.09 32.16 35.66
N VAL A 2 -24.37 31.26 34.71
CA VAL A 2 -24.84 31.63 33.34
C VAL A 2 -26.16 32.40 33.35
N LEU A 3 -27.13 31.98 34.17
CA LEU A 3 -28.42 32.70 34.39
C LEU A 3 -28.27 34.14 34.91
N TYR A 4 -27.10 34.48 35.48
CA TYR A 4 -26.83 35.77 36.10
C TYR A 4 -25.77 36.55 35.30
N ASN A 5 -25.70 36.36 33.98
CA ASN A 5 -24.75 37.03 33.06
C ASN A 5 -23.26 36.78 33.33
N PHE A 6 -22.89 35.78 34.14
CA PHE A 6 -21.48 35.39 34.36
C PHE A 6 -20.99 34.29 33.43
N GLY A 7 -21.63 34.11 32.26
CA GLY A 7 -21.27 33.06 31.28
C GLY A 7 -19.83 33.20 30.78
N GLU A 8 -19.39 34.42 30.48
CA GLU A 8 -18.02 34.70 30.02
C GLU A 8 -16.98 34.30 31.05
N LYS A 9 -17.17 34.72 32.31
CA LYS A 9 -16.26 34.42 33.42
C LYS A 9 -16.16 32.91 33.67
N LEU A 10 -17.27 32.18 33.55
CA LEU A 10 -17.26 30.73 33.71
C LEU A 10 -16.54 30.04 32.54
N TYR A 11 -16.76 30.49 31.30
CA TYR A 11 -16.10 29.91 30.13
C TYR A 11 -14.59 30.19 30.13
N SER A 12 -14.17 31.42 30.41
CA SER A 12 -12.75 31.76 30.50
C SER A 12 -12.06 31.03 31.66
N GLY A 13 -12.71 30.94 32.82
CA GLY A 13 -12.21 30.16 33.95
C GLY A 13 -12.04 28.67 33.62
N LEU A 14 -12.97 28.08 32.87
CA LEU A 14 -12.87 26.72 32.35
C LEU A 14 -11.64 26.56 31.44
N VAL A 15 -11.49 27.44 30.44
CA VAL A 15 -10.33 27.43 29.52
C VAL A 15 -9.02 27.49 30.30
N THR A 16 -8.89 28.43 31.26
CA THR A 16 -7.68 28.58 32.07
C THR A 16 -7.38 27.33 32.90
N THR A 17 -8.41 26.78 33.54
CA THR A 17 -8.26 25.58 34.41
C THR A 17 -7.83 24.37 33.59
N MET A 18 -8.51 24.11 32.47
CA MET A 18 -8.19 22.99 31.57
C MET A 18 -6.79 23.14 30.97
N THR A 19 -6.43 24.35 30.52
CA THR A 19 -5.11 24.63 29.96
C THR A 19 -4.00 24.38 30.99
N SER A 20 -4.18 24.82 32.24
CA SER A 20 -3.21 24.58 33.31
C SER A 20 -3.02 23.09 33.56
N HIS A 21 -4.11 22.35 33.67
CA HIS A 21 -4.07 20.90 33.90
C HIS A 21 -3.40 20.13 32.75
N LEU A 22 -3.71 20.49 31.50
CA LEU A 22 -3.09 19.87 30.33
C LEU A 22 -1.59 20.14 30.23
N ARG A 23 -1.14 21.32 30.66
CA ARG A 23 0.30 21.63 30.74
C ARG A 23 1.01 20.81 31.80
N GLU A 24 0.35 20.49 32.91
CA GLU A 24 0.88 19.57 33.91
C GLU A 24 0.97 18.13 33.36
N ILE A 25 -0.06 17.68 32.64
CA ILE A 25 -0.04 16.39 31.93
C ILE A 25 1.12 16.35 30.93
N ALA A 26 1.29 17.39 30.11
CA ALA A 26 2.36 17.46 29.13
C ALA A 26 3.75 17.33 29.78
N ARG A 27 4.02 18.07 30.88
CA ARG A 27 5.28 17.94 31.62
C ARG A 27 5.52 16.52 32.14
N SER A 28 4.50 15.90 32.72
CA SER A 28 4.57 14.50 33.19
C SER A 28 4.95 13.55 32.05
N LEU A 29 4.36 13.73 30.87
CA LEU A 29 4.64 12.91 29.69
C LEU A 29 6.05 13.16 29.11
N GLU A 30 6.54 14.40 29.18
CA GLU A 30 7.91 14.75 28.79
C GLU A 30 8.94 14.07 29.70
N ASP A 31 8.66 13.98 31.00
CA ASP A 31 9.52 13.34 32.00
C ASP A 31 9.51 11.80 31.93
N THR A 32 8.45 11.20 31.39
CA THR A 32 8.31 9.74 31.24
C THR A 32 9.37 9.21 30.28
N GLN A 33 10.10 8.12 30.54
CA GLN A 33 11.16 7.61 29.64
C GLN A 33 10.84 6.23 29.04
N GLY A 34 11.36 5.96 27.84
CA GLY A 34 11.26 4.64 27.20
C GLY A 34 9.86 4.18 26.80
N ILE A 35 9.67 2.85 26.84
CA ILE A 35 8.51 2.10 26.32
C ILE A 35 7.20 2.43 27.08
N SER A 36 7.30 2.82 28.36
CA SER A 36 6.14 3.20 29.16
C SER A 36 5.49 4.51 28.73
N PHE A 37 6.14 5.30 27.86
CA PHE A 37 5.59 6.56 27.37
C PHE A 37 4.25 6.38 26.69
N LEU A 38 4.12 5.42 25.78
CA LEU A 38 2.88 5.25 25.02
C LEU A 38 1.73 4.76 25.91
N GLU A 39 2.04 3.91 26.91
CA GLU A 39 1.09 3.42 27.91
C GLU A 39 0.62 4.55 28.84
N GLU A 40 1.54 5.36 29.36
CA GLU A 40 1.20 6.52 30.17
C GLU A 40 0.42 7.54 29.35
N PHE A 41 0.85 7.84 28.12
CA PHE A 41 0.16 8.72 27.20
C PHE A 41 -1.30 8.28 26.99
N ASN A 42 -1.52 7.01 26.66
CA ASN A 42 -2.85 6.46 26.47
C ASN A 42 -3.69 6.53 27.77
N THR A 43 -3.08 6.27 28.92
CA THR A 43 -3.76 6.37 30.23
C THR A 43 -4.21 7.80 30.50
N LYS A 44 -3.31 8.79 30.36
CA LYS A 44 -3.62 10.21 30.57
C LYS A 44 -4.70 10.70 29.60
N TRP A 45 -4.65 10.26 28.34
CA TRP A 45 -5.70 10.57 27.36
C TRP A 45 -7.06 10.02 27.79
N ASN A 46 -7.12 8.74 28.17
CA ASN A 46 -8.37 8.10 28.54
C ASN A 46 -8.99 8.74 29.78
N ASP A 47 -8.19 9.10 30.79
CA ASP A 47 -8.64 9.78 31.99
C ASP A 47 -9.12 11.21 31.70
N TYR A 48 -8.38 11.94 30.86
CA TYR A 48 -8.78 13.27 30.41
C TYR A 48 -10.08 13.23 29.61
N ASN A 49 -10.21 12.32 28.65
CA ASN A 49 -11.39 12.22 27.79
C ASN A 49 -12.65 11.83 28.58
N LYS A 50 -12.52 10.92 29.56
CA LYS A 50 -13.61 10.62 30.51
C LYS A 50 -13.99 11.87 31.32
N SER A 51 -13.00 12.57 31.86
CA SER A 51 -13.23 13.80 32.65
C SER A 51 -13.91 14.89 31.82
N LEU A 52 -13.55 15.01 30.54
CA LEU A 52 -14.14 15.95 29.61
C LEU A 52 -15.63 15.67 29.35
N ALA A 53 -16.01 14.39 29.23
CA ALA A 53 -17.42 14.00 29.12
C ALA A 53 -18.22 14.40 30.36
N PHE A 54 -17.67 14.17 31.56
CA PHE A 54 -18.29 14.62 32.82
C PHE A 54 -18.39 16.14 32.91
N LEU A 55 -17.34 16.88 32.54
CA LEU A 55 -17.34 18.34 32.54
C LEU A 55 -18.42 18.91 31.62
N ARG A 56 -18.58 18.35 30.42
CA ARG A 56 -19.67 18.71 29.50
C ARG A 56 -21.04 18.51 30.14
N ASP A 57 -21.24 17.41 30.86
CA ASP A 57 -22.53 17.13 31.52
C ASP A 57 -22.83 18.07 32.68
N ILE A 58 -21.81 18.43 33.48
CA ILE A 58 -21.94 19.45 34.54
C ILE A 58 -22.27 20.82 33.93
N LEU A 59 -21.63 21.17 32.81
CA LEU A 59 -21.79 22.45 32.13
C LEU A 59 -22.91 22.45 31.07
N ARG A 60 -23.82 21.48 31.10
CA ARG A 60 -24.91 21.31 30.12
C ARG A 60 -25.77 22.57 29.94
N TYR A 61 -25.96 23.36 30.99
CA TYR A 61 -26.71 24.61 30.87
C TYR A 61 -25.94 25.64 30.02
N MET A 62 -24.63 25.80 30.25
CA MET A 62 -23.76 26.66 29.44
C MET A 62 -23.76 26.21 27.96
N GLU A 63 -23.65 24.91 27.72
CA GLU A 63 -23.71 24.29 26.39
C GLU A 63 -24.99 24.65 25.62
N ARG A 64 -26.14 24.66 26.30
CA ARG A 64 -27.43 24.88 25.64
C ARG A 64 -27.79 26.36 25.45
N THR A 65 -27.32 27.25 26.32
CA THR A 65 -27.79 28.65 26.35
C THR A 65 -26.72 29.66 25.99
N TYR A 66 -25.51 29.50 26.53
CA TYR A 66 -24.47 30.52 26.43
C TYR A 66 -23.58 30.32 25.20
N ILE A 67 -23.18 29.08 24.91
CA ILE A 67 -22.32 28.77 23.77
C ILE A 67 -22.98 29.15 22.43
N PRO A 68 -24.26 28.82 22.15
CA PRO A 68 -24.91 29.18 20.88
C PRO A 68 -25.10 30.68 20.71
N SER A 69 -25.42 31.40 21.80
CA SER A 69 -25.67 32.84 21.76
C SER A 69 -24.39 33.65 21.57
N THR A 70 -23.23 33.11 21.97
CA THR A 70 -21.92 33.75 21.83
C THR A 70 -21.04 33.16 20.73
N LYS A 71 -21.52 32.12 20.02
CA LYS A 71 -20.79 31.39 18.97
C LYS A 71 -19.42 30.87 19.44
N LYS A 72 -19.30 30.51 20.71
CA LYS A 72 -18.07 29.91 21.26
C LYS A 72 -17.98 28.42 20.89
N THR A 73 -16.80 27.84 21.10
CA THR A 73 -16.57 26.41 20.91
C THR A 73 -17.30 25.62 22.00
N PRO A 74 -18.03 24.54 21.67
CA PRO A 74 -18.60 23.60 22.64
C PRO A 74 -17.53 23.05 23.60
N VAL A 75 -17.89 22.71 24.84
CA VAL A 75 -16.93 22.30 25.90
C VAL A 75 -16.13 21.07 25.48
N TYR A 76 -16.78 20.08 24.88
CA TYR A 76 -16.10 18.87 24.43
C TYR A 76 -15.10 19.19 23.31
N GLU A 77 -15.50 19.94 22.30
CA GLU A 77 -14.61 20.34 21.20
C GLU A 77 -13.48 21.24 21.69
N LEU A 78 -13.76 22.16 22.61
CA LEU A 78 -12.74 22.97 23.29
C LEU A 78 -11.71 22.09 23.99
N GLY A 79 -12.14 21.03 24.68
CA GLY A 79 -11.23 20.11 25.35
C GLY A 79 -10.32 19.36 24.38
N LEU A 80 -10.82 18.97 23.21
CA LEU A 80 -10.00 18.37 22.16
C LEU A 80 -9.00 19.38 21.59
N ASN A 81 -9.43 20.62 21.34
CA ASN A 81 -8.56 21.71 20.86
C ASN A 81 -7.41 21.97 21.83
N LEU A 82 -7.72 22.09 23.13
CA LEU A 82 -6.71 22.33 24.15
C LEU A 82 -5.74 21.16 24.28
N TRP A 83 -6.20 19.91 24.14
CA TRP A 83 -5.30 18.74 24.15
C TRP A 83 -4.34 18.78 22.95
N ARG A 84 -4.85 19.09 21.75
CA ARG A 84 -3.99 19.26 20.56
C ARG A 84 -2.91 20.29 20.79
N GLU A 85 -3.31 21.48 21.24
CA GLU A 85 -2.41 22.63 21.41
C GLU A 85 -1.37 22.44 22.51
N ASN A 86 -1.75 21.85 23.65
CA ASN A 86 -0.89 21.79 24.83
C ASN A 86 -0.15 20.45 25.00
N VAL A 87 -0.64 19.37 24.37
CA VAL A 87 -0.03 18.03 24.51
C VAL A 87 0.54 17.55 23.18
N ILE A 88 -0.29 17.41 22.14
CA ILE A 88 0.18 16.86 20.84
C ILE A 88 1.23 17.76 20.18
N TYR A 89 1.03 19.07 20.21
CA TYR A 89 1.95 20.02 19.59
C TYR A 89 3.10 20.47 20.50
N SER A 90 3.27 19.88 21.69
CA SER A 90 4.56 19.99 22.38
C SER A 90 5.62 19.30 21.54
N ASN A 91 6.68 20.01 21.15
CA ASN A 91 7.72 19.50 20.25
C ASN A 91 8.32 18.16 20.72
N GLN A 92 8.55 18.00 22.02
CA GLN A 92 9.13 16.77 22.58
C GLN A 92 8.15 15.61 22.49
N ILE A 93 6.89 15.83 22.89
CA ILE A 93 5.83 14.81 22.84
C ILE A 93 5.53 14.43 21.40
N ARG A 94 5.40 15.42 20.51
CA ARG A 94 5.05 15.25 19.10
C ARG A 94 6.00 14.29 18.39
N THR A 95 7.29 14.62 18.39
CA THR A 95 8.32 13.82 17.74
C THR A 95 8.40 12.43 18.36
N ARG A 96 8.33 12.34 19.69
CA ARG A 96 8.40 11.07 20.39
C ARG A 96 7.20 10.18 20.11
N LEU A 97 5.99 10.73 20.11
CA LEU A 97 4.76 10.01 19.80
C LEU A 97 4.83 9.39 18.42
N SER A 98 5.22 10.20 17.42
CA SER A 98 5.39 9.72 16.04
C SER A 98 6.42 8.58 16.01
N ASN A 99 7.64 8.79 16.52
CA ASN A 99 8.70 7.78 16.52
C ASN A 99 8.32 6.49 17.25
N THR A 100 7.66 6.60 18.42
CA THR A 100 7.27 5.44 19.22
C THR A 100 6.18 4.62 18.51
N LEU A 101 5.20 5.28 17.88
CA LEU A 101 4.18 4.58 17.09
C LEU A 101 4.79 3.86 15.89
N LEU A 102 5.73 4.50 15.19
CA LEU A 102 6.46 3.86 14.09
C LEU A 102 7.22 2.64 14.59
N GLU A 103 7.99 2.77 15.67
CA GLU A 103 8.75 1.67 16.26
C GLU A 103 7.85 0.48 16.60
N PHE A 104 6.72 0.72 17.26
CA PHE A 104 5.77 -0.35 17.62
C PHE A 104 5.22 -1.07 16.38
N VAL A 105 4.87 -0.31 15.35
CA VAL A 105 4.33 -0.85 14.10
C VAL A 105 5.39 -1.65 13.33
N PHE A 106 6.65 -1.21 13.31
CA PHE A 106 7.72 -1.97 12.65
C PHE A 106 8.16 -3.20 13.45
N LYS A 107 8.17 -3.14 14.78
CA LYS A 107 8.37 -4.31 15.64
C LYS A 107 7.31 -5.38 15.42
N GLU A 108 6.05 -4.97 15.31
CA GLU A 108 4.95 -5.89 14.96
C GLU A 108 5.20 -6.60 13.62
N ARG A 109 5.59 -5.85 12.59
CA ARG A 109 5.92 -6.41 11.27
C ARG A 109 7.15 -7.32 11.28
N ALA A 110 8.08 -7.08 12.19
CA ALA A 110 9.22 -7.96 12.42
C ALA A 110 8.85 -9.25 13.18
N GLY A 111 7.58 -9.41 13.59
CA GLY A 111 7.08 -10.56 14.33
C GLY A 111 7.28 -10.47 15.84
N GLU A 112 7.64 -9.29 16.36
CA GLU A 112 7.71 -9.07 17.81
C GLU A 112 6.29 -8.95 18.39
N ASP A 113 6.11 -9.45 19.62
CA ASP A 113 4.85 -9.29 20.34
C ASP A 113 4.70 -7.84 20.83
N VAL A 114 3.74 -7.13 20.26
CA VAL A 114 3.45 -5.74 20.61
C VAL A 114 1.98 -5.59 20.97
N ASN A 115 1.70 -4.62 21.85
CA ASN A 115 0.35 -4.30 22.26
C ASN A 115 -0.42 -3.57 21.13
N ARG A 116 -1.08 -4.34 20.25
CA ARG A 116 -1.90 -3.81 19.15
C ARG A 116 -3.06 -2.94 19.61
N GLU A 117 -3.61 -3.22 20.80
CA GLU A 117 -4.67 -2.40 21.39
C GLU A 117 -4.17 -1.01 21.76
N LEU A 118 -2.92 -0.90 22.25
CA LEU A 118 -2.31 0.39 22.53
C LEU A 118 -2.16 1.23 21.27
N ILE A 119 -1.65 0.65 20.18
CA ILE A 119 -1.54 1.32 18.87
C ILE A 119 -2.92 1.81 18.43
N ARG A 120 -3.92 0.92 18.44
CA ARG A 120 -5.30 1.24 18.07
C ARG A 120 -5.90 2.38 18.88
N ASN A 121 -5.68 2.40 20.20
CA ASN A 121 -6.25 3.42 21.08
C ASN A 121 -5.61 4.79 20.81
N VAL A 122 -4.30 4.83 20.59
CA VAL A 122 -3.59 6.07 20.30
C VAL A 122 -3.89 6.58 18.89
N THR A 123 -3.96 5.72 17.87
CA THR A 123 -4.36 6.13 16.52
C THR A 123 -5.81 6.63 16.49
N LYS A 124 -6.72 5.95 17.21
CA LYS A 124 -8.10 6.41 17.40
C LYS A 124 -8.14 7.79 18.06
N MET A 125 -7.34 8.03 19.09
CA MET A 125 -7.22 9.34 19.72
C MET A 125 -6.80 10.42 18.72
N LEU A 126 -5.80 10.17 17.88
CA LEU A 126 -5.40 11.14 16.84
C LEU A 126 -6.55 11.44 15.86
N ILE A 127 -7.35 10.43 15.50
CA ILE A 127 -8.54 10.59 14.65
C ILE A 127 -9.61 11.44 15.37
N ASP A 128 -9.88 11.16 16.65
CA ASP A 128 -10.84 11.89 17.47
C ASP A 128 -10.45 13.37 17.65
N LEU A 129 -9.14 13.66 17.69
CA LEU A 129 -8.61 15.04 17.69
C LEU A 129 -8.73 15.72 16.32
N GLY A 130 -8.89 14.97 15.25
CA GLY A 130 -9.18 15.46 13.90
C GLY A 130 -8.43 14.67 12.82
N PRO A 131 -9.03 14.43 11.64
CA PRO A 131 -8.40 13.66 10.57
C PRO A 131 -7.02 14.18 10.15
N SER A 132 -6.83 15.49 10.11
CA SER A 132 -5.54 16.11 9.78
C SER A 132 -4.45 15.84 10.82
N VAL A 133 -4.83 15.62 12.09
CA VAL A 133 -3.86 15.29 13.15
C VAL A 133 -3.36 13.86 12.96
N TYR A 134 -4.27 12.90 12.73
CA TYR A 134 -3.87 11.54 12.38
C TYR A 134 -2.97 11.48 11.15
N GLU A 135 -3.33 12.20 10.09
CA GLU A 135 -2.58 12.24 8.84
C GLU A 135 -1.16 12.82 9.01
N GLN A 136 -1.03 13.92 9.75
CA GLN A 136 0.25 14.62 9.93
C GLN A 136 1.15 13.97 10.96
N GLU A 137 0.61 13.52 12.09
CA GLU A 137 1.41 13.05 13.22
C GLU A 137 1.80 11.57 13.11
N PHE A 138 1.00 10.78 12.39
CA PHE A 138 1.22 9.34 12.25
C PHE A 138 1.26 8.89 10.79
N GLU A 139 0.17 9.07 10.03
CA GLU A 139 -0.01 8.37 8.74
C GLU A 139 1.07 8.75 7.71
N THR A 140 1.37 10.04 7.55
CA THR A 140 2.34 10.51 6.56
C THR A 140 3.77 10.07 6.90
N PRO A 141 4.30 10.29 8.12
CA PRO A 141 5.59 9.74 8.52
C PRO A 141 5.66 8.22 8.38
N PHE A 142 4.57 7.54 8.76
CA PHE A 142 4.47 6.09 8.68
C PHE A 142 4.58 5.56 7.26
N LEU A 143 3.78 6.09 6.34
CA LEU A 143 3.80 5.67 4.94
C LEU A 143 5.14 5.98 4.27
N GLN A 144 5.81 7.07 4.66
CA GLN A 144 7.14 7.40 4.15
C GLN A 144 8.18 6.33 4.54
N VAL A 145 8.31 6.04 5.84
CA VAL A 145 9.27 5.03 6.33
C VAL A 145 8.92 3.64 5.78
N LEU A 146 7.63 3.33 5.66
CA LEU A 146 7.15 2.07 5.12
C LEU A 146 7.55 1.89 3.64
N ALA A 147 7.36 2.92 2.82
CA ALA A 147 7.76 2.90 1.41
C ALA A 147 9.29 2.74 1.25
N GLU A 148 10.08 3.46 2.06
CA GLU A 148 11.54 3.32 2.07
C GLU A 148 11.98 1.90 2.46
N SER A 149 11.31 1.28 3.44
CA SER A 149 11.56 -0.11 3.84
C SER A 149 11.25 -1.09 2.71
N TYR A 150 10.08 -1.00 2.07
CA TYR A 150 9.72 -1.90 0.96
C TYR A 150 10.59 -1.71 -0.27
N LYS A 151 11.03 -0.48 -0.54
CA LYS A 151 12.01 -0.22 -1.60
C LYS A 151 13.33 -0.93 -1.32
N ALA A 152 13.88 -0.77 -0.11
CA ALA A 152 15.14 -1.42 0.26
C ALA A 152 15.02 -2.96 0.24
N GLU A 153 13.88 -3.50 0.68
CA GLU A 153 13.60 -4.93 0.64
C GLU A 153 13.47 -5.46 -0.81
N SER A 154 12.77 -4.70 -1.67
CA SER A 154 12.65 -4.97 -3.10
C SER A 154 14.03 -5.02 -3.78
N GLU A 155 14.89 -4.02 -3.53
CA GLU A 155 16.25 -3.98 -4.06
C GLU A 155 17.06 -5.19 -3.60
N LYS A 156 17.02 -5.51 -2.30
CA LYS A 156 17.67 -6.70 -1.75
C LYS A 156 17.18 -7.97 -2.43
N TYR A 157 15.87 -8.15 -2.61
CA TYR A 157 15.34 -9.36 -3.24
C TYR A 157 15.75 -9.49 -4.70
N ILE A 158 15.81 -8.40 -5.46
CA ILE A 158 16.30 -8.44 -6.84
C ILE A 158 17.76 -8.88 -6.93
N GLU A 159 18.58 -8.53 -5.94
CA GLU A 159 20.00 -8.91 -5.91
C GLU A 159 20.24 -10.37 -5.52
N CYS A 160 19.36 -10.96 -4.71
CA CYS A 160 19.62 -12.28 -4.09
C CYS A 160 18.61 -13.39 -4.43
N CYS A 161 17.55 -13.09 -5.19
CA CYS A 161 16.50 -14.05 -5.53
C CYS A 161 16.32 -14.16 -7.04
N ASP A 162 15.91 -15.35 -7.49
CA ASP A 162 15.32 -15.52 -8.82
C ASP A 162 13.92 -14.88 -8.86
N CYS A 163 13.43 -14.59 -10.07
CA CYS A 163 12.18 -13.87 -10.27
C CYS A 163 10.98 -14.60 -9.63
N GLU A 164 10.93 -15.93 -9.72
CA GLU A 164 9.85 -16.73 -9.14
C GLU A 164 9.77 -16.55 -7.61
N ASP A 165 10.92 -16.58 -6.94
CA ASP A 165 11.00 -16.43 -5.49
C ASP A 165 10.75 -14.99 -5.05
N TYR A 166 11.19 -14.00 -5.84
CA TYR A 166 10.83 -12.60 -5.65
C TYR A 166 9.30 -12.43 -5.64
N LEU A 167 8.62 -12.93 -6.68
CA LEU A 167 7.18 -12.78 -6.83
C LEU A 167 6.41 -13.46 -5.69
N LYS A 168 6.85 -14.64 -5.24
CA LYS A 168 6.25 -15.33 -4.08
C LYS A 168 6.38 -14.51 -2.79
N LYS A 169 7.51 -13.83 -2.59
CA LYS A 169 7.71 -12.96 -1.43
C LYS A 169 6.81 -11.73 -1.48
N VAL A 170 6.58 -11.14 -2.66
CA VAL A 170 5.65 -10.01 -2.83
C VAL A 170 4.20 -10.45 -2.58
N GLU A 171 3.77 -11.59 -3.11
CA GLU A 171 2.43 -12.14 -2.81
C GLU A 171 2.23 -12.33 -1.30
N ARG A 172 3.20 -12.98 -0.64
CA ARG A 172 3.15 -13.20 0.80
C ARG A 172 3.08 -11.87 1.57
N CYS A 173 3.88 -10.88 1.19
CA CYS A 173 3.88 -9.55 1.80
C CYS A 173 2.49 -8.90 1.70
N LEU A 174 1.86 -8.94 0.52
CA LEU A 174 0.50 -8.39 0.32
C LEU A 174 -0.55 -9.12 1.18
N THR A 175 -0.47 -10.44 1.29
CA THR A 175 -1.37 -11.22 2.17
C THR A 175 -1.17 -10.86 3.63
N GLU A 176 0.07 -10.87 4.11
CA GLU A 176 0.41 -10.54 5.49
C GLU A 176 -0.07 -9.14 5.88
N GLU A 177 0.11 -8.14 5.01
CA GLU A 177 -0.35 -6.78 5.29
C GLU A 177 -1.89 -6.69 5.28
N THR A 178 -2.56 -7.38 4.36
CA THR A 178 -4.03 -7.43 4.35
C THR A 178 -4.60 -8.01 5.66
N ASP A 179 -3.94 -9.03 6.23
CA ASP A 179 -4.36 -9.65 7.50
C ASP A 179 -4.00 -8.81 8.74
N ARG A 180 -2.95 -7.96 8.67
CA ARG A 180 -2.47 -7.16 9.81
C ARG A 180 -3.27 -5.87 10.05
N ILE A 181 -3.83 -5.24 9.03
CA ILE A 181 -4.23 -3.81 9.07
C ILE A 181 -5.52 -3.50 9.88
N HIS A 182 -6.13 -4.47 10.57
CA HIS A 182 -7.38 -4.28 11.29
C HIS A 182 -7.35 -3.27 12.47
N TYR A 183 -6.19 -2.73 12.85
CA TYR A 183 -6.04 -1.75 13.93
C TYR A 183 -5.79 -0.30 13.46
N LEU A 184 -5.68 -0.05 12.15
CA LEU A 184 -5.50 1.29 11.56
C LEU A 184 -6.77 1.79 10.87
N ASP A 185 -6.77 3.05 10.43
CA ASP A 185 -7.88 3.59 9.63
C ASP A 185 -7.97 2.86 8.27
N PRO A 186 -9.18 2.48 7.79
CA PRO A 186 -9.35 1.81 6.51
C PRO A 186 -8.80 2.58 5.29
N LYS A 187 -8.65 3.91 5.39
CA LYS A 187 -8.00 4.71 4.33
C LYS A 187 -6.49 4.50 4.33
N THR A 188 -5.88 4.28 5.50
CA THR A 188 -4.45 3.98 5.62
C THR A 188 -4.14 2.61 5.01
N GLU A 189 -5.03 1.63 5.16
CA GLU A 189 -4.90 0.31 4.55
C GLU A 189 -4.63 0.38 3.05
N LYS A 190 -5.47 1.12 2.32
CA LYS A 190 -5.31 1.31 0.88
C LYS A 190 -3.97 1.95 0.54
N LYS A 191 -3.51 2.91 1.35
CA LYS A 191 -2.23 3.59 1.13
C LYS A 191 -1.03 2.67 1.39
N ILE A 192 -1.13 1.75 2.36
CA ILE A 192 -0.12 0.71 2.61
C ILE A 192 0.00 -0.22 1.39
N ILE A 193 -1.14 -0.75 0.92
CA ILE A 193 -1.15 -1.65 -0.24
C ILE A 193 -0.58 -0.94 -1.49
N ASN A 194 -0.98 0.31 -1.72
CA ASN A 194 -0.43 1.11 -2.83
C ASN A 194 1.09 1.32 -2.71
N ALA A 195 1.63 1.46 -1.50
CA ALA A 195 3.08 1.59 -1.30
C ALA A 195 3.82 0.29 -1.67
N ILE A 196 3.26 -0.87 -1.32
CA ILE A 196 3.81 -2.19 -1.70
C ILE A 196 3.75 -2.38 -3.21
N GLU A 197 2.59 -2.11 -3.81
CA GLU A 197 2.38 -2.22 -5.25
C GLU A 197 3.35 -1.32 -6.02
N LYS A 198 3.56 -0.09 -5.57
CA LYS A 198 4.51 0.84 -6.18
C LYS A 198 5.96 0.38 -6.02
N GLU A 199 6.41 0.12 -4.80
CA GLU A 199 7.84 -0.11 -4.51
C GLU A 199 8.32 -1.53 -4.83
N MET A 200 7.42 -2.53 -4.77
CA MET A 200 7.75 -3.95 -5.00
C MET A 200 7.20 -4.52 -6.31
N ILE A 201 6.35 -3.81 -7.06
CA ILE A 201 5.84 -4.30 -8.35
C ILE A 201 6.11 -3.28 -9.46
N GLU A 202 5.61 -2.06 -9.33
CA GLU A 202 5.70 -1.03 -10.38
C GLU A 202 7.15 -0.62 -10.67
N ASN A 203 7.87 -0.17 -9.66
CA ASN A 203 9.26 0.28 -9.78
C ASN A 203 10.21 -0.81 -10.34
N PRO A 204 10.18 -2.06 -9.86
CA PRO A 204 11.06 -3.12 -10.36
C PRO A 204 10.55 -3.86 -11.60
N MET A 205 9.35 -3.55 -12.09
CA MET A 205 8.63 -4.30 -13.13
C MET A 205 9.50 -4.73 -14.32
N LEU A 206 10.20 -3.78 -14.96
CA LEU A 206 11.04 -4.06 -16.12
C LEU A 206 12.28 -4.90 -15.76
N ARG A 207 12.81 -4.76 -14.55
CA ARG A 207 13.93 -5.59 -14.07
C ARG A 207 13.48 -7.03 -13.87
N LEU A 208 12.27 -7.24 -13.35
CA LEU A 208 11.69 -8.57 -13.16
C LEU A 208 11.39 -9.27 -14.50
N ILE A 209 10.79 -8.56 -15.46
CA ILE A 209 10.54 -9.10 -16.80
C ILE A 209 11.84 -9.54 -17.47
N ASN A 210 12.87 -8.71 -17.39
CA ASN A 210 14.16 -8.91 -18.08
C ASN A 210 15.21 -9.59 -17.20
N MET A 211 14.82 -10.16 -16.05
CA MET A 211 15.76 -10.79 -15.12
C MET A 211 16.46 -11.97 -15.81
N GLU A 212 17.78 -11.99 -15.74
CA GLU A 212 18.58 -13.00 -16.43
C GLU A 212 18.28 -14.39 -15.85
N ASN A 213 18.07 -15.38 -16.72
CA ASN A 213 17.83 -16.78 -16.37
C ASN A 213 16.59 -17.11 -15.52
N SER A 214 15.82 -16.12 -15.05
CA SER A 214 14.59 -16.36 -14.27
C SER A 214 13.41 -15.45 -14.65
N GLY A 215 13.62 -14.41 -15.47
CA GLY A 215 12.57 -13.47 -15.88
C GLY A 215 11.48 -14.07 -16.76
N PHE A 216 10.57 -13.21 -17.24
CA PHE A 216 9.35 -13.61 -17.93
C PHE A 216 9.58 -14.58 -19.11
N VAL A 217 10.58 -14.30 -19.95
CA VAL A 217 10.92 -15.17 -21.08
C VAL A 217 11.41 -16.55 -20.63
N ASN A 218 12.15 -16.64 -19.53
CA ASN A 218 12.58 -17.92 -18.96
C ASN A 218 11.35 -18.74 -18.54
N MET A 219 10.40 -18.10 -17.85
CA MET A 219 9.14 -18.75 -17.43
C MET A 219 8.32 -19.23 -18.64
N LEU A 220 8.23 -18.45 -19.72
CA LEU A 220 7.57 -18.85 -20.97
C LEU A 220 8.27 -20.06 -21.60
N CYS A 221 9.60 -20.06 -21.70
CA CYS A 221 10.37 -21.17 -22.24
C CYS A 221 10.22 -22.44 -21.41
N GLY A 222 10.26 -22.31 -20.09
CA GLY A 222 10.17 -23.42 -19.13
C GLY A 222 8.76 -23.93 -18.85
N ASN A 223 7.72 -23.35 -19.47
CA ASN A 223 6.31 -23.67 -19.19
C ASN A 223 5.96 -23.54 -17.69
N LYS A 224 6.51 -22.54 -17.00
CA LYS A 224 6.27 -22.30 -15.56
C LYS A 224 4.92 -21.60 -15.33
N TYR A 225 3.82 -22.32 -15.55
CA TYR A 225 2.46 -21.73 -15.55
C TYR A 225 2.08 -21.04 -14.24
N GLU A 226 2.42 -21.62 -13.09
CA GLU A 226 2.11 -21.03 -11.77
C GLU A 226 2.85 -19.72 -11.54
N ASP A 227 4.11 -19.63 -11.97
CA ASP A 227 4.92 -18.41 -11.83
C ASP A 227 4.49 -17.33 -12.82
N LEU A 228 4.07 -17.72 -14.03
CA LEU A 228 3.45 -16.81 -15.00
C LEU A 228 2.11 -16.26 -14.48
N GLU A 229 1.30 -17.09 -13.85
CA GLU A 229 0.04 -16.67 -13.22
C GLU A 229 0.28 -15.66 -12.12
N ARG A 230 1.27 -15.93 -11.26
CA ARG A 230 1.70 -15.02 -10.20
C ARG A 230 2.18 -13.68 -10.75
N MET A 231 3.03 -13.69 -11.79
CA MET A 231 3.49 -12.46 -12.43
C MET A 231 2.31 -11.66 -12.99
N TYR A 232 1.37 -12.33 -13.68
CA TYR A 232 0.14 -11.70 -14.20
C TYR A 232 -0.73 -11.07 -13.10
N ASN A 233 -0.98 -11.82 -12.03
CA ASN A 233 -1.81 -11.38 -10.91
C ASN A 233 -1.21 -10.22 -10.13
N LEU A 234 0.12 -10.13 -10.04
CA LEU A 234 0.82 -8.99 -9.45
C LEU A 234 0.83 -7.79 -10.40
N PHE A 235 1.14 -7.99 -11.67
CA PHE A 235 1.33 -6.89 -12.63
C PHE A 235 0.00 -6.22 -13.01
N ARG A 236 -1.13 -6.93 -12.98
CA ARG A 236 -2.45 -6.31 -13.19
C ARG A 236 -2.84 -5.29 -12.11
N ARG A 237 -2.14 -5.27 -10.97
CA ARG A 237 -2.41 -4.37 -9.84
C ARG A 237 -1.83 -2.97 -10.05
N VAL A 238 -0.86 -2.84 -10.95
CA VAL A 238 -0.13 -1.58 -11.19
C VAL A 238 -0.39 -1.03 -12.59
N PRO A 239 -0.26 0.29 -12.78
CA PRO A 239 -0.34 0.91 -14.10
C PRO A 239 0.62 0.23 -15.10
N ASP A 240 0.18 0.10 -16.34
CA ASP A 240 0.94 -0.47 -17.46
C ASP A 240 1.45 -1.92 -17.30
N GLY A 241 1.18 -2.60 -16.17
CA GLY A 241 1.73 -3.94 -15.94
C GLY A 241 1.31 -4.98 -16.97
N LEU A 242 0.02 -5.00 -17.34
CA LEU A 242 -0.47 -5.89 -18.41
C LEU A 242 0.07 -5.49 -19.80
N LEU A 243 0.30 -4.20 -20.05
CA LEU A 243 0.95 -3.73 -21.27
C LEU A 243 2.39 -4.27 -21.36
N LYS A 244 3.14 -4.27 -20.25
CA LYS A 244 4.51 -4.80 -20.23
C LYS A 244 4.58 -6.31 -20.41
N ILE A 245 3.63 -7.05 -19.83
CA ILE A 245 3.48 -8.50 -20.12
C ILE A 245 3.20 -8.73 -21.61
N GLN A 246 2.28 -7.95 -22.19
CA GLN A 246 1.94 -8.06 -23.61
C GLN A 246 3.16 -7.79 -24.50
N GLU A 247 3.88 -6.68 -24.28
CA GLU A 247 5.07 -6.29 -25.03
C GLU A 247 6.14 -7.39 -24.98
N ALA A 248 6.42 -7.93 -23.79
CA ALA A 248 7.40 -8.98 -23.59
C ALA A 248 6.99 -10.29 -24.30
N MET A 249 5.71 -10.66 -24.23
CA MET A 249 5.17 -11.85 -24.89
C MET A 249 5.27 -11.71 -26.42
N ILE A 250 4.81 -10.60 -26.98
CA ILE A 250 4.86 -10.33 -28.42
C ILE A 250 6.31 -10.34 -28.92
N SER A 251 7.21 -9.68 -28.18
CA SER A 251 8.65 -9.65 -28.52
C SER A 251 9.24 -11.06 -28.58
N HIS A 252 8.95 -11.90 -27.58
CA HIS A 252 9.45 -13.27 -27.53
C HIS A 252 8.89 -14.14 -28.68
N ILE A 253 7.60 -14.03 -28.99
CA ILE A 253 6.98 -14.74 -30.12
C ILE A 253 7.62 -14.30 -31.43
N ARG A 254 7.82 -12.99 -31.64
CA ARG A 254 8.47 -12.45 -32.85
C ARG A 254 9.86 -13.04 -33.06
N VAL A 255 10.69 -13.03 -32.02
CA VAL A 255 12.03 -13.63 -32.08
C VAL A 255 11.99 -15.12 -32.39
N SER A 256 10.99 -15.84 -31.85
CA SER A 256 10.83 -17.28 -32.08
C SER A 256 10.44 -17.55 -33.54
N VAL A 257 9.49 -16.79 -34.09
CA VAL A 257 9.06 -16.91 -35.49
C VAL A 257 10.15 -16.46 -36.46
N ASP A 258 10.87 -15.37 -36.18
CA ASP A 258 11.96 -14.91 -37.05
C ASP A 258 13.06 -15.97 -37.16
N LYS A 259 13.39 -16.67 -36.07
CA LYS A 259 14.33 -17.81 -36.09
C LYS A 259 13.81 -18.98 -36.93
N LEU A 260 12.50 -19.22 -36.96
CA LEU A 260 11.90 -20.26 -37.81
C LEU A 260 11.95 -19.88 -39.29
N VAL A 261 11.80 -18.59 -39.62
CA VAL A 261 11.73 -18.09 -41.01
C VAL A 261 13.12 -17.83 -41.61
N THR A 262 14.15 -17.60 -40.79
CA THR A 262 15.51 -17.28 -41.26
C THR A 262 16.43 -18.50 -41.39
N ASP A 263 16.07 -19.65 -40.81
CA ASP A 263 16.85 -20.89 -40.92
C ASP A 263 16.59 -21.57 -42.28
N PRO A 264 17.55 -21.55 -43.23
CA PRO A 264 17.35 -22.06 -44.59
C PRO A 264 16.98 -23.55 -44.61
N LYS A 265 17.49 -24.33 -43.65
CA LYS A 265 17.19 -25.77 -43.54
C LYS A 265 15.76 -26.04 -43.09
N ARG A 266 15.14 -25.11 -42.37
CA ARG A 266 13.77 -25.24 -41.85
C ARG A 266 12.70 -24.76 -42.83
N LEU A 267 13.11 -24.07 -43.90
CA LEU A 267 12.23 -23.65 -44.99
C LEU A 267 12.05 -24.75 -46.06
N GLU A 268 12.92 -25.78 -46.07
CA GLU A 268 12.86 -26.88 -47.05
C GLU A 268 11.64 -27.80 -46.83
N ASP A 269 11.08 -27.85 -45.61
CA ASP A 269 9.87 -28.61 -45.29
C ASP A 269 8.72 -27.69 -44.81
N PRO A 270 7.78 -27.33 -45.71
CA PRO A 270 6.61 -26.53 -45.38
C PRO A 270 5.70 -27.13 -44.29
N VAL A 271 5.68 -28.46 -44.17
CA VAL A 271 4.86 -29.21 -43.20
C VAL A 271 5.49 -29.11 -41.81
N GLU A 272 6.80 -29.34 -41.69
CA GLU A 272 7.54 -29.19 -40.44
C GLU A 272 7.44 -27.75 -39.90
N PHE A 273 7.53 -26.75 -40.79
CA PHE A 273 7.30 -25.36 -40.41
C PHE A 273 5.89 -25.12 -39.86
N LEU A 274 4.86 -25.62 -40.55
CA LEU A 274 3.46 -25.44 -40.12
C LEU A 274 3.22 -26.11 -38.78
N GLN A 275 3.75 -27.31 -38.58
CA GLN A 275 3.61 -28.03 -37.32
C GLN A 275 4.21 -27.24 -36.16
N ARG A 276 5.43 -26.70 -36.31
CA ARG A 276 6.05 -25.86 -35.26
C ARG A 276 5.27 -24.59 -34.96
N LEU A 277 4.72 -23.94 -35.98
CA LEU A 277 3.90 -22.75 -35.77
C LEU A 277 2.60 -23.08 -35.02
N LEU A 278 1.99 -24.23 -35.31
CA LEU A 278 0.82 -24.73 -34.58
C LEU A 278 1.18 -25.11 -33.14
N ASP A 279 2.33 -25.76 -32.92
CA ASP A 279 2.80 -26.12 -31.58
C ASP A 279 3.06 -24.86 -30.73
N ASP A 280 3.68 -23.82 -31.31
CA ASP A 280 3.83 -22.51 -30.67
C ASP A 280 2.47 -21.90 -30.36
N LYS A 281 1.53 -21.95 -31.31
CA LYS A 281 0.17 -21.43 -31.10
C LYS A 281 -0.49 -22.10 -29.90
N ASP A 282 -0.51 -23.43 -29.87
CA ASP A 282 -1.12 -24.24 -28.82
C ASP A 282 -0.46 -23.95 -27.45
N LYS A 283 0.86 -23.79 -27.43
CA LYS A 283 1.61 -23.42 -26.23
C LYS A 283 1.12 -22.09 -25.65
N TYR A 284 1.06 -21.03 -26.45
CA TYR A 284 0.65 -19.71 -25.97
C TYR A 284 -0.84 -19.62 -25.68
N ASP A 285 -1.69 -20.31 -26.44
CA ASP A 285 -3.11 -20.45 -26.11
C ASP A 285 -3.29 -21.09 -24.73
N LYS A 286 -2.50 -22.13 -24.43
CA LYS A 286 -2.48 -22.76 -23.11
C LYS A 286 -1.98 -21.82 -22.02
N ILE A 287 -0.92 -21.05 -22.26
CA ILE A 287 -0.41 -20.04 -21.30
C ILE A 287 -1.48 -18.98 -21.01
N ILE A 288 -2.12 -18.42 -22.03
CA ILE A 288 -3.16 -17.40 -21.87
C ILE A 288 -4.35 -17.96 -21.07
N ASN A 289 -4.73 -19.21 -21.33
CA ASN A 289 -5.82 -19.87 -20.61
C ASN A 289 -5.47 -20.20 -19.16
N MET A 290 -4.29 -20.78 -18.90
CA MET A 290 -3.92 -21.29 -17.58
C MET A 290 -3.32 -20.21 -16.67
N ALA A 291 -2.46 -19.35 -17.19
CA ALA A 291 -1.72 -18.38 -16.40
C ALA A 291 -2.36 -16.99 -16.43
N PHE A 292 -2.90 -16.57 -17.57
CA PHE A 292 -3.39 -15.19 -17.74
C PHE A 292 -4.90 -15.07 -17.62
N SER A 293 -5.57 -16.01 -16.94
CA SER A 293 -7.02 -15.96 -16.68
C SER A 293 -7.89 -15.74 -17.94
N ASN A 294 -7.41 -16.21 -19.11
CA ASN A 294 -8.05 -15.95 -20.41
C ASN A 294 -8.26 -14.46 -20.71
N ASP A 295 -7.31 -13.61 -20.31
CA ASP A 295 -7.33 -12.16 -20.51
C ASP A 295 -7.52 -11.79 -21.99
N LYS A 296 -8.60 -11.06 -22.29
CA LYS A 296 -8.97 -10.70 -23.67
C LYS A 296 -7.95 -9.77 -24.33
N PHE A 297 -7.30 -8.90 -23.56
CA PHE A 297 -6.32 -7.96 -24.10
C PHE A 297 -5.06 -8.71 -24.55
N LEU A 298 -4.59 -9.66 -23.74
CA LEU A 298 -3.46 -10.53 -24.12
C LEU A 298 -3.83 -11.49 -25.26
N ARG A 299 -5.03 -12.09 -25.22
CA ARG A 299 -5.54 -12.97 -26.29
C ARG A 299 -5.66 -12.27 -27.64
N ASN A 300 -6.24 -11.08 -27.68
CA ASN A 300 -6.42 -10.35 -28.94
C ASN A 300 -5.06 -10.01 -29.56
N ALA A 301 -4.11 -9.54 -28.75
CA ALA A 301 -2.78 -9.21 -29.25
C ALA A 301 -2.01 -10.43 -29.76
N PHE A 302 -2.14 -11.57 -29.07
CA PHE A 302 -1.62 -12.85 -29.53
C PHE A 302 -2.23 -13.28 -30.88
N ASN A 303 -3.55 -13.24 -31.00
CA ASN A 303 -4.25 -13.61 -32.23
C ASN A 303 -3.85 -12.72 -33.40
N SER A 304 -3.82 -11.39 -33.21
CA SER A 304 -3.39 -10.45 -34.26
C SER A 304 -1.94 -10.68 -34.68
N LEU A 305 -1.06 -11.04 -33.74
CA LEU A 305 0.32 -11.40 -34.06
C LEU A 305 0.41 -12.69 -34.88
N PHE A 306 -0.36 -13.71 -34.52
CA PHE A 306 -0.40 -14.98 -35.26
C PHE A 306 -0.98 -14.81 -36.67
N GLU A 307 -2.07 -14.05 -36.82
CA GLU A 307 -2.66 -13.72 -38.13
C GLU A 307 -1.66 -13.02 -39.05
N PHE A 308 -0.89 -12.07 -38.51
CA PHE A 308 0.18 -11.40 -39.24
C PHE A 308 1.23 -12.37 -39.76
N PHE A 309 1.68 -13.33 -38.94
CA PHE A 309 2.66 -14.32 -39.36
C PHE A 309 2.12 -15.33 -40.38
N THR A 310 0.88 -15.77 -40.25
CA THR A 310 0.25 -16.64 -41.25
C THR A 310 0.13 -15.96 -42.61
N ASN A 311 -0.22 -14.67 -42.62
CA ASN A 311 -0.32 -13.88 -43.85
C ASN A 311 1.06 -13.65 -44.49
N LEU A 312 2.10 -13.34 -43.70
CA LEU A 312 3.47 -13.22 -44.18
C LEU A 312 3.97 -14.49 -44.88
N LYS A 313 3.62 -15.68 -44.36
CA LYS A 313 3.98 -16.95 -45.01
C LYS A 313 3.23 -17.13 -46.33
N LEU A 314 1.93 -16.87 -46.36
CA LEU A 314 1.11 -16.95 -47.59
C LEU A 314 1.70 -16.09 -48.71
N GLU A 315 2.09 -14.84 -48.40
CA GLU A 315 2.73 -13.95 -49.37
C GLU A 315 4.09 -14.47 -49.86
N LYS A 316 4.92 -15.05 -48.97
CA LYS A 316 6.23 -15.61 -49.37
C LYS A 316 6.08 -16.90 -50.19
N ALA A 317 5.12 -17.76 -49.86
CA ALA A 317 4.84 -19.00 -50.59
C ALA A 317 4.32 -18.70 -52.01
N LEU A 318 3.37 -17.77 -52.14
CA LEU A 318 2.85 -17.34 -53.45
C LEU A 318 3.93 -16.71 -54.35
N LYS A 319 4.97 -16.11 -53.77
CA LYS A 319 6.11 -15.56 -54.52
C LYS A 319 7.10 -16.64 -54.99
N LEU A 320 7.16 -17.79 -54.32
CA LEU A 320 8.03 -18.91 -54.69
C LEU A 320 7.41 -19.80 -55.79
N GLU A 321 6.08 -19.85 -55.89
CA GLU A 321 5.36 -20.55 -56.98
C GLU A 321 5.28 -19.75 -58.30
N ALA A 322 5.72 -18.47 -58.29
CA ALA A 322 5.66 -17.56 -59.43
C ALA A 322 6.95 -17.51 -60.28
N PHE A 323 7.92 -18.39 -60.03
CA PHE A 323 9.18 -18.55 -60.78
C PHE A 323 9.36 -20.01 -61.22
#